data_AF-A0A087N965-F1
#
_entry.id   AF-A0A087N965-F1
#
_cell.length_a   1.000
_cell.length_b   1.000
_cell.length_c   1.000
_cell.angle_alpha   90.00
_cell.angle_beta   90.00
_cell.angle_gamma   90.00
#
_symmetry.space_group_name_H-M   'P 1'
#
loop_
_entity.id
_entity.type
_entity.pdbx_description
1 polymer ?
#
loop_
_entity_poly.entity_id
_entity_poly.type
_entity_poly.pdbx_seq_one_letter_code
_entity_poly.pdbx_strand_id
1 'polypeptide(L)'
;MIGECGYAGASTALIAKKAGVSRGAMVHHFATRAALMAEVVRHVFDDEMATYEEIRLRTGIGNQLYDWPKLLWTVLSRLSGMAVLEILQATRSDQELAALVVPMQEAVEQSALKAIRSAFGGDEKLALSVMRLMVWSVRGLSIAERYLPHRAETQDAVELLGQLLRQAAPDGTIGPLQSLMDE
;
A
#
# COMPACT_ATOMS: atom_id res chain seq x y z
N MET A 1 14.71 7.95 3.16
CA MET A 1 15.51 7.51 4.32
C MET A 1 15.10 6.13 4.78
N ILE A 2 13.87 5.89 5.27
CA ILE A 2 13.46 4.55 5.71
C ILE A 2 13.64 3.51 4.60
N GLY A 3 13.17 3.78 3.37
CA GLY A 3 13.41 2.86 2.25
C GLY A 3 14.88 2.63 1.87
N GLU A 4 15.82 3.47 2.35
CA GLU A 4 17.26 3.38 2.07
C GLU A 4 18.04 2.69 3.20
N CYS A 5 17.77 3.03 4.47
CA CYS A 5 18.53 2.56 5.64
C CYS A 5 17.70 1.72 6.63
N GLY A 6 16.46 1.41 6.26
CA GLY A 6 15.48 0.72 7.09
C GLY A 6 14.91 1.55 8.24
N TYR A 7 13.82 1.07 8.83
CA TYR A 7 13.14 1.68 9.97
C TYR A 7 14.08 1.88 11.17
N ALA A 8 14.82 0.83 11.54
CA ALA A 8 15.74 0.87 12.68
C ALA A 8 16.88 1.89 12.49
N GLY A 9 17.36 2.06 11.25
CA GLY A 9 18.40 3.05 10.92
C GLY A 9 17.90 4.49 10.85
N ALA A 10 16.59 4.71 10.68
CA ALA A 10 15.99 6.03 10.55
C ALA A 10 15.68 6.66 11.92
N SER A 11 16.73 7.18 12.58
CA SER A 11 16.57 7.96 13.81
C SER A 11 16.02 9.37 13.53
N THR A 12 15.27 9.94 14.47
CA THR A 12 14.73 11.32 14.36
C THR A 12 15.84 12.35 14.16
N ALA A 13 17.00 12.15 14.80
CA ALA A 13 18.17 13.01 14.63
C ALA A 13 18.77 12.92 13.21
N LEU A 14 18.83 11.72 12.63
CA LEU A 14 19.31 11.54 11.26
C LEU A 14 18.32 12.16 10.26
N ILE A 15 17.02 11.96 10.48
CA ILE A 15 15.94 12.58 9.69
C ILE A 15 16.05 14.10 9.73
N ALA A 16 16.17 14.70 10.93
CA ALA A 16 16.34 16.14 11.10
C ALA A 16 17.55 16.66 10.30
N LYS A 17 18.68 15.98 10.43
CA LYS A 17 19.92 16.31 9.73
C LYS A 17 19.76 16.26 8.21
N LYS A 18 19.12 15.20 7.67
CA LYS A 18 18.89 15.06 6.22
C LYS A 18 17.88 16.08 5.69
N ALA A 19 16.89 16.45 6.50
CA ALA A 19 15.88 17.45 6.17
C ALA A 19 16.35 18.91 6.35
N GLY A 20 17.54 19.14 6.92
CA GLY A 20 18.07 20.48 7.15
C GLY A 20 17.33 21.25 8.26
N VAL A 21 16.59 20.56 9.14
CA VAL A 21 15.82 21.17 10.23
C VAL A 21 16.51 20.94 11.58
N SER A 22 16.24 21.83 12.54
CA SER A 22 16.81 21.70 13.88
C SER A 22 16.15 20.55 14.65
N ARG A 23 16.86 19.98 15.64
CA ARG A 23 16.28 19.00 16.57
C ARG A 23 15.08 19.58 17.34
N GLY A 24 15.13 20.87 17.70
CA GLY A 24 14.03 21.55 18.39
C GLY A 24 12.79 21.67 17.51
N ALA A 25 12.95 21.97 16.22
CA ALA A 25 11.84 22.01 15.27
C ALA A 25 11.18 20.63 15.11
N MET A 26 11.98 19.56 15.04
CA MET A 26 11.45 18.20 14.98
C MET A 26 10.62 17.84 16.21
N VAL A 27 11.10 18.14 17.42
CA VAL A 27 10.34 17.86 18.66
C VAL A 27 9.08 18.71 18.76
N HIS A 28 9.12 19.95 18.27
CA HIS A 28 7.95 20.82 18.23
C HIS A 28 6.85 20.28 17.30
N HIS A 29 7.21 19.76 16.13
CA HIS A 29 6.25 19.18 15.19
C HIS A 29 5.85 17.73 15.53
N PHE A 30 6.79 16.96 16.07
CA PHE A 30 6.62 15.54 16.37
C PHE A 30 7.14 15.24 17.77
N ALA A 31 6.21 15.18 18.72
CA ALA A 31 6.53 14.94 20.12
C ALA A 31 7.32 13.63 20.33
N THR A 32 7.05 12.60 19.51
CA THR A 32 7.71 11.30 19.60
C THR A 32 8.10 10.75 18.23
N ARG A 33 9.01 9.77 18.23
CA ARG A 33 9.37 9.04 17.00
C ARG A 33 8.16 8.31 16.44
N ALA A 34 7.30 7.75 17.29
CA ALA A 34 6.06 7.10 16.88
C ALA A 34 5.14 8.09 16.14
N ALA A 35 4.97 9.32 16.66
CA ALA A 35 4.17 10.36 16.01
C ALA A 35 4.73 10.75 14.63
N LEU A 36 6.06 10.91 14.50
CA LEU A 36 6.69 11.16 13.20
C LEU A 36 6.44 10.01 12.22
N MET A 37 6.61 8.76 12.66
CA MET A 37 6.46 7.59 11.78
C MET A 37 5.01 7.37 11.36
N ALA A 38 4.05 7.64 12.25
CA ALA A 38 2.63 7.66 11.89
C ALA A 38 2.35 8.71 10.81
N GLU A 39 2.89 9.92 10.95
CA GLU A 39 2.71 10.96 9.93
C GLU A 39 3.34 10.59 8.59
N VAL A 40 4.50 9.92 8.60
CA VAL A 40 5.11 9.37 7.38
C VAL A 40 4.17 8.38 6.68
N VAL A 41 3.58 7.43 7.44
CA VAL A 41 2.64 6.46 6.87
C VAL A 41 1.42 7.16 6.27
N ARG A 42 0.85 8.15 6.98
CA ARG A 42 -0.29 8.94 6.51
C ARG A 42 0.03 9.64 5.19
N HIS A 43 1.17 10.35 5.14
CA HIS A 43 1.61 11.07 3.96
C HIS A 43 1.83 10.15 2.76
N VAL A 44 2.44 8.97 2.97
CA VAL A 44 2.62 8.00 1.89
C VAL A 44 1.28 7.49 1.39
N PHE A 45 0.32 7.16 2.25
CA PHE A 45 -1.00 6.72 1.79
C PHE A 45 -1.75 7.81 0.99
N ASP A 46 -1.67 9.07 1.41
CA ASP A 46 -2.25 10.19 0.65
C ASP A 46 -1.61 10.30 -0.75
N ASP A 47 -0.28 10.19 -0.83
CA ASP A 47 0.47 10.20 -2.10
C ASP A 47 0.12 9.01 -3.01
N GLU A 48 -0.01 7.81 -2.44
CA GLU A 48 -0.42 6.61 -3.17
C GLU A 48 -1.82 6.79 -3.78
N MET A 49 -2.79 7.28 -2.99
CA MET A 49 -4.16 7.54 -3.47
C MET A 49 -4.20 8.58 -4.58
N ALA A 50 -3.48 9.69 -4.42
CA ALA A 50 -3.38 10.73 -5.44
C ALA A 50 -2.74 10.19 -6.73
N THR A 51 -1.69 9.39 -6.60
CA THR A 51 -1.01 8.76 -7.74
C THR A 51 -1.94 7.80 -8.49
N TYR A 52 -2.70 6.97 -7.77
CA TYR A 52 -3.65 6.05 -8.42
C TYR A 52 -4.69 6.81 -9.26
N GLU A 53 -5.22 7.90 -8.71
CA GLU A 53 -6.19 8.73 -9.42
C GLU A 53 -5.58 9.42 -10.64
N GLU A 54 -4.38 9.99 -10.51
CA GLU A 54 -3.67 10.61 -11.62
C GLU A 54 -3.45 9.63 -12.78
N ILE A 55 -2.96 8.42 -12.48
CA ILE A 55 -2.72 7.39 -13.51
C ILE A 55 -4.03 6.98 -14.17
N ARG A 56 -5.10 6.77 -13.39
CA ARG A 56 -6.43 6.45 -13.93
C ARG A 56 -6.93 7.51 -14.89
N LEU A 57 -6.95 8.78 -14.46
CA LEU A 57 -7.46 9.89 -15.26
C LEU A 57 -6.65 10.10 -16.55
N ARG A 58 -5.33 9.90 -16.48
CA ARG A 58 -4.43 10.12 -17.63
C ARG A 58 -4.44 8.98 -18.63
N THR A 59 -4.61 7.74 -18.19
CA THR A 59 -4.35 6.55 -19.03
C THR A 59 -5.55 5.63 -19.21
N GLY A 60 -6.58 5.75 -18.37
CA GLY A 60 -7.71 4.81 -18.29
C GLY A 60 -7.37 3.47 -17.63
N ILE A 61 -6.09 3.18 -17.33
CA ILE A 61 -5.68 1.98 -16.58
C ILE A 61 -6.26 2.08 -15.17
N GLY A 62 -6.97 1.04 -14.73
CA GLY A 62 -7.66 1.02 -13.43
C GLY A 62 -9.16 1.25 -13.52
N ASN A 63 -9.71 1.46 -14.73
CA ASN A 63 -11.15 1.47 -14.99
C ASN A 63 -11.75 0.06 -14.92
N GLN A 64 -10.93 -0.97 -15.03
CA GLN A 64 -11.33 -2.37 -14.92
C GLN A 64 -10.64 -2.98 -13.69
N LEU A 65 -11.35 -3.84 -12.95
CA LEU A 65 -10.81 -4.49 -11.76
C LEU A 65 -9.45 -5.19 -12.03
N TYR A 66 -9.34 -5.86 -13.18
CA TYR A 66 -8.14 -6.62 -13.55
C TYR A 66 -6.92 -5.76 -13.91
N ASP A 67 -7.05 -4.44 -14.02
CA ASP A 67 -5.91 -3.53 -14.22
C ASP A 67 -5.18 -3.22 -12.90
N TRP A 68 -5.87 -3.42 -11.76
CA TRP A 68 -5.39 -2.97 -10.46
C TRP A 68 -4.11 -3.65 -9.96
N PRO A 69 -3.85 -4.94 -10.18
CA PRO A 69 -2.56 -5.53 -9.79
C PRO A 69 -1.36 -4.76 -10.34
N LYS A 70 -1.41 -4.35 -11.61
CA LYS A 70 -0.35 -3.57 -12.26
C LYS A 70 -0.29 -2.13 -11.75
N LEU A 71 -1.44 -1.51 -11.51
CA LEU A 71 -1.53 -0.17 -10.95
C LEU A 71 -0.96 -0.13 -9.52
N LEU A 72 -1.37 -1.07 -8.68
CA LEU A 72 -0.83 -1.27 -7.32
C LEU A 72 0.67 -1.51 -7.37
N TRP A 73 1.17 -2.35 -8.27
CA TRP A 73 2.61 -2.58 -8.42
C TRP A 73 3.38 -1.30 -8.71
N THR A 74 2.88 -0.45 -9.60
CA THR A 74 3.53 0.82 -10.00
C THR A 74 3.73 1.80 -8.82
N VAL A 75 2.91 1.65 -7.77
CA VAL A 75 2.88 2.56 -6.63
C VAL A 75 3.47 1.91 -5.37
N LEU A 76 3.03 0.70 -5.03
CA LEU A 76 3.43 0.01 -3.80
C LEU A 76 4.85 -0.55 -3.84
N SER A 77 5.42 -0.83 -5.03
CA SER A 77 6.81 -1.30 -5.16
C SER A 77 7.85 -0.19 -4.95
N ARG A 78 7.42 1.07 -4.84
CA ARG A 78 8.30 2.22 -4.58
C ARG A 78 8.96 2.10 -3.19
N LEU A 79 10.07 2.80 -3.01
CA LEU A 79 10.75 2.88 -1.71
C LEU A 79 9.85 3.42 -0.58
N SER A 80 8.87 4.26 -0.91
CA SER A 80 7.86 4.76 0.03
C SER A 80 6.92 3.65 0.52
N GLY A 81 6.39 2.83 -0.40
CA GLY A 81 5.56 1.67 -0.04
C GLY A 81 6.32 0.66 0.81
N MET A 82 7.60 0.40 0.49
CA MET A 82 8.48 -0.43 1.32
C MET A 82 8.70 0.16 2.71
N ALA A 83 8.88 1.47 2.83
CA ALA A 83 9.02 2.13 4.11
C ALA A 83 7.77 1.95 4.99
N VAL A 84 6.58 2.04 4.40
CA VAL A 84 5.32 1.76 5.11
C VAL A 84 5.29 0.32 5.63
N LEU A 85 5.68 -0.67 4.82
CA LEU A 85 5.73 -2.07 5.26
C LEU A 85 6.67 -2.29 6.46
N GLU A 86 7.82 -1.62 6.49
CA GLU A 86 8.73 -1.68 7.63
C GLU A 86 8.15 -1.05 8.89
N ILE A 87 7.46 0.10 8.76
CA ILE A 87 6.77 0.76 9.88
C ILE A 87 5.63 -0.12 10.41
N LEU A 88 4.82 -0.69 9.51
CA LEU A 88 3.73 -1.61 9.88
C LEU A 88 4.28 -2.82 10.65
N GLN A 89 5.38 -3.43 10.21
CA GLN A 89 6.01 -4.52 10.94
C GLN A 89 6.56 -4.09 12.32
N ALA A 90 7.08 -2.88 12.44
CA ALA A 90 7.62 -2.36 13.69
C ALA A 90 6.55 -2.21 14.79
N THR A 91 5.27 -2.02 14.43
CA THR A 91 4.15 -1.94 15.38
C THR A 91 4.06 -3.15 16.30
N ARG A 92 4.53 -4.33 15.86
CA ARG A 92 4.56 -5.56 16.67
C ARG A 92 5.38 -5.41 17.96
N SER A 93 6.41 -4.56 17.93
CA SER A 93 7.35 -4.36 19.05
C SER A 93 7.28 -2.97 19.68
N ASP A 94 6.45 -2.07 19.13
CA ASP A 94 6.35 -0.67 19.54
C ASP A 94 4.88 -0.32 19.76
N GLN A 95 4.44 -0.37 21.02
CA GLN A 95 3.02 -0.17 21.40
C GLN A 95 2.55 1.27 21.14
N GLU A 96 3.44 2.26 21.30
CA GLU A 96 3.11 3.66 21.03
C GLU A 96 2.86 3.86 19.54
N LEU A 97 3.73 3.29 18.69
CA LEU A 97 3.52 3.29 17.24
C LEU A 97 2.25 2.53 16.85
N ALA A 98 2.00 1.35 17.43
CA ALA A 98 0.81 0.56 17.14
C ALA A 98 -0.48 1.35 17.44
N ALA A 99 -0.53 2.07 18.57
CA ALA A 99 -1.68 2.88 18.96
C ALA A 99 -2.01 4.00 17.96
N LEU A 100 -1.03 4.47 17.18
CA LEU A 100 -1.20 5.51 16.17
C LEU A 100 -1.44 4.95 14.76
N VAL A 101 -0.71 3.91 14.38
CA VAL A 101 -0.68 3.40 13.00
C VAL A 101 -1.81 2.43 12.72
N VAL A 102 -2.20 1.57 13.67
CA VAL A 102 -3.24 0.56 13.43
C VAL A 102 -4.60 1.21 13.12
N PRO A 103 -5.12 2.17 13.91
CA PRO A 103 -6.40 2.82 13.61
C PRO A 103 -6.37 3.58 12.29
N MET A 104 -5.23 4.17 11.94
CA MET A 104 -5.06 4.85 10.65
C MET A 104 -5.11 3.85 9.49
N GLN A 105 -4.43 2.71 9.59
CA GLN A 105 -4.47 1.66 8.57
C GLN A 105 -5.89 1.10 8.38
N GLU A 106 -6.67 0.95 9.45
CA GLU A 106 -8.08 0.58 9.39
C GLU A 106 -8.90 1.64 8.63
N ALA A 107 -8.72 2.93 8.94
CA ALA A 107 -9.41 4.01 8.24
C ALA A 107 -9.07 4.07 6.73
N VAL A 108 -7.81 3.80 6.38
CA VAL A 108 -7.35 3.68 4.99
C VAL A 108 -8.00 2.50 4.29
N GLU A 109 -8.05 1.33 4.94
CA GLU A 109 -8.71 0.14 4.38
C GLU A 109 -10.20 0.38 4.13
N GLN A 110 -10.90 1.02 5.07
CA GLN A 110 -12.31 1.37 4.94
C GLN A 110 -12.56 2.35 3.78
N SER A 111 -11.68 3.35 3.63
CA SER A 111 -11.77 4.32 2.53
C SER A 111 -11.52 3.66 1.17
N ALA A 112 -10.51 2.80 1.09
CA ALA A 112 -10.19 2.03 -0.11
C ALA A 112 -11.31 1.05 -0.49
N LEU A 113 -11.89 0.35 0.50
CA LEU A 113 -13.02 -0.56 0.30
C LEU A 113 -14.23 0.18 -0.27
N LYS A 114 -14.55 1.37 0.28
CA LYS A 114 -15.64 2.21 -0.24
C LYS A 114 -15.39 2.61 -1.70
N ALA A 115 -14.16 3.02 -2.03
CA ALA A 115 -13.80 3.39 -3.40
C ALA A 115 -13.92 2.20 -4.37
N ILE A 116 -13.40 1.03 -3.98
CA ILE A 116 -13.47 -0.20 -4.79
C ILE A 116 -14.91 -0.62 -5.03
N ARG A 117 -15.76 -0.62 -3.99
CA ARG A 117 -17.18 -0.95 -4.14
C ARG A 117 -17.92 0.04 -5.03
N SER A 118 -17.60 1.33 -4.92
CA SER A 118 -18.19 2.35 -5.78
C SER A 118 -17.79 2.18 -7.25
N ALA A 119 -16.60 1.67 -7.53
CA ALA A 119 -16.08 1.51 -8.89
C ALA A 119 -16.48 0.16 -9.52
N PHE A 120 -16.47 -0.93 -8.76
CA PHE A 120 -16.57 -2.30 -9.28
C PHE A 120 -17.73 -3.11 -8.68
N GLY A 121 -18.53 -2.53 -7.78
CA GLY A 121 -19.63 -3.23 -7.11
C GLY A 121 -19.17 -4.32 -6.15
N GLY A 122 -19.98 -5.38 -6.02
CA GLY A 122 -19.77 -6.49 -5.09
C GLY A 122 -20.30 -6.21 -3.67
N ASP A 123 -20.63 -7.29 -2.96
CA ASP A 123 -20.89 -7.19 -1.52
C ASP A 123 -19.59 -6.84 -0.77
N GLU A 124 -19.76 -6.38 0.47
CA GLU A 124 -18.64 -5.88 1.27
C GLU A 124 -17.58 -6.93 1.58
N LYS A 125 -18.00 -8.18 1.85
CA LYS A 125 -17.10 -9.26 2.24
C LYS A 125 -16.25 -9.69 1.04
N LEU A 126 -16.88 -9.88 -0.12
CA LEU A 126 -16.17 -10.23 -1.36
C LEU A 126 -15.24 -9.09 -1.79
N ALA A 127 -15.72 -7.85 -1.81
CA ALA A 127 -14.90 -6.70 -2.19
C ALA A 127 -13.67 -6.52 -1.28
N LEU A 128 -13.84 -6.70 0.04
CA LEU A 128 -12.72 -6.69 0.99
C LEU A 128 -11.72 -7.82 0.71
N SER A 129 -12.21 -9.02 0.41
CA SER A 129 -11.37 -10.18 0.12
C SER A 129 -10.55 -9.96 -1.16
N VAL A 130 -11.19 -9.48 -2.23
CA VAL A 130 -10.55 -9.15 -3.51
C VAL A 130 -9.53 -8.04 -3.35
N MET A 131 -9.88 -6.96 -2.63
CA MET A 131 -8.95 -5.87 -2.34
C MET A 131 -7.72 -6.37 -1.57
N ARG A 132 -7.93 -7.13 -0.49
CA ARG A 132 -6.85 -7.67 0.33
C ARG A 132 -5.96 -8.61 -0.47
N LEU A 133 -6.55 -9.48 -1.29
CA LEU A 133 -5.79 -10.37 -2.16
C LEU A 133 -4.85 -9.56 -3.06
N MET A 134 -5.37 -8.58 -3.79
CA MET A 134 -4.52 -7.77 -4.68
C MET A 134 -3.44 -6.98 -3.92
N VAL A 135 -3.84 -6.23 -2.88
CA VAL A 135 -2.93 -5.33 -2.15
C VAL A 135 -1.83 -6.12 -1.43
N TRP A 136 -2.18 -7.19 -0.73
CA TRP A 136 -1.20 -7.95 0.05
C TRP A 136 -0.35 -8.88 -0.81
N SER A 137 -0.88 -9.40 -1.94
CA SER A 137 -0.05 -10.09 -2.93
C SER A 137 0.99 -9.15 -3.53
N VAL A 138 0.60 -7.95 -3.96
CA VAL A 138 1.54 -6.96 -4.51
C VAL A 138 2.56 -6.49 -3.48
N ARG A 139 2.16 -6.27 -2.22
CA ARG A 139 3.10 -5.95 -1.13
C ARG A 139 4.10 -7.09 -0.90
N GLY A 140 3.64 -8.34 -0.87
CA GLY A 140 4.50 -9.51 -0.75
C GLY A 140 5.50 -9.63 -1.91
N LEU A 141 5.04 -9.42 -3.14
CA LEU A 141 5.89 -9.39 -4.33
C LEU A 141 6.90 -8.24 -4.30
N SER A 142 6.52 -7.06 -3.80
CA SER A 142 7.42 -5.91 -3.65
C SER A 142 8.55 -6.19 -2.65
N ILE A 143 8.26 -6.95 -1.59
CA ILE A 143 9.31 -7.47 -0.69
C ILE A 143 10.19 -8.45 -1.45
N ALA A 144 9.59 -9.43 -2.13
CA ALA A 144 10.30 -10.49 -2.84
C ALA A 144 11.29 -9.94 -3.89
N GLU A 145 10.92 -8.89 -4.64
CA GLU A 145 11.77 -8.24 -5.65
C GLU A 145 13.13 -7.79 -5.09
N ARG A 146 13.22 -7.47 -3.79
CA ARG A 146 14.47 -7.02 -3.17
C ARG A 146 15.42 -8.17 -2.82
N TYR A 147 14.90 -9.39 -2.68
CA TYR A 147 15.67 -10.55 -2.24
C TYR A 147 15.88 -11.59 -3.35
N LEU A 148 14.96 -11.68 -4.30
CA LEU A 148 15.02 -12.65 -5.38
C LEU A 148 15.86 -12.11 -6.55
N PRO A 149 16.76 -12.92 -7.13
CA PRO A 149 17.35 -12.59 -8.42
C PRO A 149 16.24 -12.54 -9.48
N HIS A 150 16.36 -11.67 -10.48
CA HIS A 150 15.45 -11.53 -11.64
C HIS A 150 14.12 -10.78 -11.38
N ARG A 151 14.20 -9.44 -11.27
CA ARG A 151 13.04 -8.52 -11.20
C ARG A 151 11.93 -8.78 -12.23
N ALA A 152 12.27 -9.32 -13.41
CA ALA A 152 11.31 -9.67 -14.46
C ALA A 152 10.27 -10.71 -13.97
N GLU A 153 10.68 -11.71 -13.20
CA GLU A 153 9.80 -12.79 -12.73
C GLU A 153 8.75 -12.28 -11.73
N THR A 154 9.08 -11.23 -10.95
CA THR A 154 8.12 -10.61 -10.04
C THR A 154 7.04 -9.84 -10.82
N GLN A 155 7.42 -9.21 -11.93
CA GLN A 155 6.45 -8.53 -12.81
C GLN A 155 5.54 -9.55 -13.52
N ASP A 156 6.07 -10.70 -13.92
CA ASP A 156 5.28 -11.79 -14.49
C ASP A 156 4.20 -12.29 -13.51
N ALA A 157 4.51 -12.38 -12.21
CA ALA A 157 3.54 -12.74 -11.18
C ALA A 157 2.41 -11.69 -11.02
N VAL A 158 2.75 -10.40 -11.13
CA VAL A 158 1.75 -9.30 -11.11
C VAL A 158 0.86 -9.37 -12.35
N GLU A 159 1.45 -9.60 -13.52
CA GLU A 159 0.73 -9.74 -14.78
C GLU A 159 -0.20 -10.96 -14.74
N LEU A 160 0.28 -12.10 -14.24
CA LEU A 160 -0.53 -13.30 -14.05
C LEU A 160 -1.72 -13.04 -13.12
N LEU A 161 -1.54 -12.31 -12.02
CA LEU A 161 -2.65 -11.92 -11.14
C LEU A 161 -3.71 -11.10 -11.88
N GLY A 162 -3.29 -10.14 -12.72
CA GLY A 162 -4.20 -9.39 -13.57
C GLY A 162 -4.94 -10.26 -14.58
N GLN A 163 -4.25 -11.23 -15.21
CA GLN A 163 -4.86 -12.16 -16.16
C GLN A 163 -5.86 -13.11 -15.50
N LEU A 164 -5.56 -13.63 -14.31
CA LEU A 164 -6.50 -14.46 -13.53
C LEU A 164 -7.76 -13.67 -13.19
N LEU A 165 -7.62 -12.42 -12.74
CA LEU A 165 -8.78 -11.54 -12.50
C LEU A 165 -9.56 -11.26 -13.78
N ARG A 166 -8.89 -11.06 -14.92
CA ARG A 166 -9.56 -10.85 -16.21
C ARG A 166 -10.36 -12.07 -16.65
N GLN A 167 -9.86 -13.27 -16.40
CA GLN A 167 -10.58 -14.51 -16.73
C GLN A 167 -11.78 -14.72 -15.81
N ALA A 168 -11.62 -14.46 -14.51
CA ALA A 168 -12.68 -14.66 -13.53
C ALA A 168 -13.73 -13.53 -13.51
N ALA A 169 -13.34 -12.30 -13.89
CA ALA A 169 -14.18 -11.12 -13.97
C ALA A 169 -14.00 -10.39 -15.32
N PRO A 170 -14.50 -10.97 -16.42
CA PRO A 170 -14.28 -10.43 -17.77
C PRO A 170 -14.98 -9.09 -18.01
N ASP A 171 -16.04 -8.80 -17.26
CA ASP A 171 -16.74 -7.50 -17.27
C ASP A 171 -16.02 -6.42 -16.45
N GLY A 172 -14.91 -6.77 -15.79
CA GLY A 172 -14.09 -5.90 -14.97
C GLY A 172 -14.74 -5.47 -13.65
N THR A 173 -15.79 -6.15 -13.21
CA THR A 173 -16.47 -5.90 -11.93
C THR A 173 -16.21 -7.02 -10.92
N ILE A 174 -16.57 -6.81 -9.65
CA ILE A 174 -16.36 -7.81 -8.60
C ILE A 174 -17.41 -8.94 -8.67
N GLY A 175 -18.60 -8.66 -9.22
CA GLY A 175 -19.75 -9.57 -9.20
C GLY A 175 -19.46 -11.02 -9.64
N PRO A 176 -18.80 -11.24 -10.80
CA PRO A 176 -18.49 -12.60 -11.27
C PRO A 176 -17.65 -13.45 -10.31
N LEU A 177 -16.84 -12.82 -9.45
CA LEU A 177 -15.96 -13.50 -8.50
C LEU A 177 -16.70 -14.18 -7.34
N GLN A 178 -17.98 -13.85 -7.13
CA GLN A 178 -18.79 -14.47 -6.08
C GLN A 178 -18.84 -15.99 -6.23
N SER A 179 -18.90 -16.49 -7.46
CA SER A 179 -18.95 -17.93 -7.76
C SER A 179 -17.74 -18.71 -7.25
N LEU A 180 -16.60 -18.04 -7.02
CA LEU A 180 -15.38 -18.66 -6.48
C LEU A 180 -15.39 -18.80 -4.95
N MET A 181 -16.36 -18.19 -4.26
CA MET A 181 -16.47 -18.20 -2.79
C MET A 181 -17.64 -19.06 -2.27
N ASP A 182 -18.48 -19.57 -3.17
CA ASP A 182 -19.70 -20.31 -2.83
C ASP A 182 -19.50 -21.85 -2.85
N GLU A 183 -18.25 -22.34 -2.96
CA GLU A 183 -17.84 -23.75 -2.80
C GLU A 183 -17.41 -24.08 -1.36
#